data_AF-A0A9W6F5G0-F1
#
_entry.id   AF-A0A9W6F5G0-F1
#
_cell.length_a   1.000
_cell.length_b   1.000
_cell.length_c   1.000
_cell.angle_alpha   90.00
_cell.angle_beta   90.00
_cell.angle_gamma   90.00
#
_symmetry.space_group_name_H-M   'P 1'
#
loop_
_entity.id
_entity.type
_entity.pdbx_description
1 polymer ?
#
loop_
_entity_poly.entity_id
_entity_poly.type
_entity_poly.pdbx_seq_one_letter_code
_entity_poly.pdbx_strand_id
1 'polypeptide(L)'
;MDADNVIICDAKNIMDGLRLRQRELGRGTYGIVVTGTYRGVTCAVKVMLSAGLDRAALRELLLGPSLVHPNIVSTIASRAAHLTHEFFDLLEGGSEGERDPSRPRVLEPLPIQSGDGFGDPQGLNDGLEPLLVLHQILHALGAETGKMVVIVVQEYCDSGTLDHAIRKKVFEPTAMWGLRLARRTLLRTAGEIARGLLHLHDAGVIHGDLKPANILLNSSKEDRRGFSAKVSKPSFLLCCPGSGGLRVVSRAA
;
A
#
# COMPACT_ATOMS: atom_id res chain seq x y z
N MET A 1 -1.96 8.83 -20.72
CA MET A 1 -2.18 8.45 -19.31
C MET A 1 -3.19 7.33 -19.37
N ASP A 2 -2.69 6.11 -19.30
CA ASP A 2 -3.46 4.92 -19.67
C ASP A 2 -4.44 4.56 -18.56
N ALA A 3 -5.67 4.25 -18.95
CA ALA A 3 -6.74 3.81 -18.05
C ALA A 3 -6.45 2.43 -17.42
N ASP A 4 -5.30 1.82 -17.74
CA ASP A 4 -4.89 0.48 -17.32
C ASP A 4 -4.39 0.40 -15.87
N ASN A 5 -4.23 1.52 -15.18
CA ASN A 5 -3.65 1.54 -13.83
C ASN A 5 -4.66 1.25 -12.70
N VAL A 6 -5.95 1.16 -13.05
CA VAL A 6 -7.05 0.86 -12.12
C VAL A 6 -7.90 -0.26 -12.70
N ILE A 7 -7.77 -1.45 -12.14
CA ILE A 7 -8.44 -2.64 -12.67
C ILE A 7 -9.25 -3.30 -11.55
N ILE A 8 -10.57 -3.39 -11.74
CA ILE A 8 -11.37 -4.42 -11.07
C ILE A 8 -11.11 -5.69 -11.87
N CYS A 9 -10.41 -6.64 -11.26
CA CYS A 9 -9.89 -7.83 -11.92
C CYS A 9 -10.43 -9.10 -11.27
N ASP A 10 -10.45 -10.17 -12.06
CA ASP A 10 -10.75 -11.50 -11.56
C ASP A 10 -9.69 -11.98 -10.57
N ALA A 11 -10.07 -12.95 -9.74
CA ALA A 11 -9.21 -13.56 -8.72
C ALA A 11 -7.83 -13.97 -9.24
N LYS A 12 -7.78 -14.50 -10.47
CA LYS A 12 -6.55 -15.00 -11.13
C LYS A 12 -5.60 -13.87 -11.53
N ASN A 13 -6.11 -12.67 -11.77
CA ASN A 13 -5.34 -11.55 -12.33
C ASN A 13 -4.91 -10.54 -11.26
N ILE A 14 -5.41 -10.64 -10.03
CA ILE A 14 -5.08 -9.70 -8.95
C ILE A 14 -3.56 -9.64 -8.68
N MET A 15 -2.89 -10.78 -8.83
CA MET A 15 -1.45 -10.95 -8.60
C MET A 15 -0.61 -10.83 -9.87
N ASP A 16 -1.18 -10.52 -11.04
CA ASP A 16 -0.43 -10.50 -12.30
C ASP A 16 0.76 -9.53 -12.26
N GLY A 17 1.97 -10.03 -12.49
CA GLY A 17 3.22 -9.26 -12.37
C GLY A 17 3.55 -8.77 -10.95
N LEU A 18 2.80 -9.17 -9.92
CA LEU A 18 3.00 -8.80 -8.51
C LEU A 18 3.47 -10.00 -7.71
N ARG A 19 4.57 -9.86 -6.98
CA ARG A 19 5.07 -10.84 -6.01
C ARG A 19 5.17 -10.21 -4.64
N LEU A 20 4.38 -10.69 -3.69
CA LEU A 20 4.43 -10.22 -2.30
C LEU A 20 5.57 -10.90 -1.56
N ARG A 21 6.18 -10.19 -0.61
CA ARG A 21 7.13 -10.76 0.35
C ARG A 21 6.52 -10.69 1.74
N GLN A 22 6.89 -11.63 2.62
CA GLN A 22 6.34 -11.73 3.96
C GLN A 22 6.73 -10.58 4.91
N ARG A 23 7.70 -9.74 4.51
CA ARG A 23 8.14 -8.60 5.31
C ARG A 23 7.07 -7.51 5.37
N GLU A 24 6.39 -7.43 6.51
CA GLU A 24 5.48 -6.35 6.86
C GLU A 24 6.25 -5.03 7.08
N LEU A 25 5.81 -3.97 6.41
CA LEU A 25 6.31 -2.60 6.58
C LEU A 25 5.48 -1.82 7.60
N GLY A 26 4.21 -2.18 7.74
CA GLY A 26 3.33 -1.65 8.77
C GLY A 26 1.91 -2.16 8.65
N ARG A 27 1.19 -2.09 9.76
CA ARG A 27 -0.24 -2.41 9.85
C ARG A 27 -1.00 -1.18 10.32
N GLY A 28 -1.99 -0.77 9.54
CA GLY A 28 -2.91 0.30 9.88
C GLY A 28 -4.30 -0.25 10.19
N THR A 29 -5.21 0.65 10.58
CA THR A 29 -6.62 0.32 10.84
C THR A 29 -7.32 -0.33 9.65
N TYR A 30 -6.84 -0.06 8.43
CA TYR A 30 -7.55 -0.38 7.19
C TYR A 30 -6.85 -1.42 6.33
N GLY A 31 -5.64 -1.87 6.72
CA GLY A 31 -4.87 -2.77 5.89
C GLY A 31 -3.46 -3.03 6.38
N ILE A 32 -2.80 -3.94 5.68
CA ILE A 32 -1.42 -4.35 5.92
C ILE A 32 -0.58 -3.88 4.73
N VAL A 33 0.58 -3.30 5.02
CA VAL A 33 1.58 -2.92 4.00
C VAL A 33 2.73 -3.91 4.08
N VAL A 34 3.06 -4.53 2.96
CA VAL A 34 4.19 -5.46 2.83
C VAL A 34 5.15 -4.99 1.74
N THR A 35 6.39 -5.45 1.78
CA THR A 35 7.29 -5.32 0.62
C THR A 35 6.89 -6.28 -0.49
N GLY A 36 7.16 -5.92 -1.74
CA GLY A 36 6.97 -6.82 -2.87
C GLY A 36 7.80 -6.42 -4.09
N THR A 37 7.61 -7.13 -5.19
CA THR A 37 8.08 -6.70 -6.51
C THR A 37 6.91 -6.62 -7.48
N TYR A 38 6.85 -5.54 -8.25
CA TYR A 38 5.89 -5.35 -9.32
C TYR A 38 6.65 -5.20 -10.64
N ARG A 39 6.42 -6.14 -11.57
CA ARG A 39 7.16 -6.26 -12.84
C ARG A 39 8.69 -6.22 -12.63
N GLY A 40 9.16 -6.87 -11.57
CA GLY A 40 10.57 -6.94 -11.19
C GLY A 40 11.11 -5.76 -10.37
N VAL A 41 10.33 -4.69 -10.18
CA VAL A 41 10.76 -3.50 -9.42
C VAL A 41 10.28 -3.59 -7.97
N THR A 42 11.16 -3.30 -7.01
CA THR A 42 10.79 -3.27 -5.59
C THR A 42 9.72 -2.22 -5.31
N CYS A 43 8.68 -2.63 -4.59
CA CYS A 43 7.53 -1.79 -4.28
C CYS A 43 7.05 -2.03 -2.84
N ALA A 44 6.28 -1.07 -2.32
CA ALA A 44 5.44 -1.25 -1.15
C ALA A 44 4.04 -1.61 -1.62
N VAL A 45 3.45 -2.65 -1.05
CA VAL A 45 2.13 -3.15 -1.43
C VAL A 45 1.20 -3.07 -0.24
N LYS A 46 0.17 -2.24 -0.37
CA LYS A 46 -0.86 -2.07 0.65
C LYS A 46 -2.07 -2.90 0.27
N VAL A 47 -2.46 -3.82 1.15
CA VAL A 47 -3.61 -4.71 1.00
C VAL A 47 -4.67 -4.30 2.02
N MET A 48 -5.88 -4.07 1.54
CA MET A 48 -7.02 -3.63 2.34
C MET A 48 -8.25 -4.46 2.03
N LEU A 49 -9.13 -4.58 3.01
CA LEU A 49 -10.47 -5.12 2.82
C LEU A 49 -11.49 -4.00 2.87
N SER A 50 -12.50 -4.11 2.01
CA SER A 50 -13.66 -3.21 2.03
C SER A 50 -14.95 -4.01 1.87
N ALA A 51 -16.01 -3.59 2.55
CA ALA A 51 -17.35 -4.17 2.36
C ALA A 51 -17.94 -3.88 0.97
N GLY A 52 -17.36 -2.93 0.23
CA GLY A 52 -17.82 -2.51 -1.09
C GLY A 52 -16.88 -1.49 -1.74
N LEU A 53 -17.22 -0.99 -2.92
CA LEU A 53 -16.52 0.14 -3.55
C LEU A 53 -17.10 1.42 -2.96
N ASP A 54 -16.88 1.60 -1.66
CA ASP A 54 -17.28 2.81 -0.98
C ASP A 54 -16.46 4.01 -1.48
N ARG A 55 -16.86 5.21 -1.09
CA ARG A 55 -16.17 6.43 -1.54
C ARG A 55 -14.70 6.46 -1.14
N ALA A 56 -14.30 5.79 -0.05
CA ALA A 56 -12.91 5.74 0.40
C ALA A 56 -12.07 4.84 -0.51
N ALA A 57 -12.53 3.61 -0.73
CA ALA A 57 -11.88 2.64 -1.61
C ALA A 57 -11.77 3.17 -3.05
N LEU A 58 -12.85 3.75 -3.59
CA LEU A 58 -12.86 4.36 -4.93
C LEU A 58 -11.87 5.52 -5.05
N ARG A 59 -11.76 6.36 -4.01
CA ARG A 59 -10.82 7.48 -4.02
C ARG A 59 -9.38 7.00 -4.04
N GLU A 60 -9.04 6.01 -3.22
CA GLU A 60 -7.68 5.48 -3.20
C GLU A 60 -7.34 4.80 -4.54
N LEU A 61 -8.30 4.05 -5.09
CA LEU A 61 -8.17 3.39 -6.39
C LEU A 61 -7.99 4.38 -7.54
N LEU A 62 -8.79 5.46 -7.59
CA LEU A 62 -8.86 6.37 -8.75
C LEU A 62 -7.97 7.61 -8.62
N LEU A 63 -7.84 8.19 -7.42
CA LEU A 63 -7.04 9.40 -7.21
C LEU A 63 -5.56 9.07 -7.01
N GLY A 64 -5.25 7.90 -6.44
CA GLY A 64 -3.88 7.46 -6.20
C GLY A 64 -2.97 7.63 -7.43
N PRO A 65 -3.31 7.04 -8.58
CA PRO A 65 -2.49 7.12 -9.80
C PRO A 65 -2.37 8.50 -10.44
N SER A 66 -3.32 9.42 -10.20
CA SER A 66 -3.29 10.77 -10.79
C SER A 66 -2.47 11.78 -9.97
N LEU A 67 -2.23 11.50 -8.69
CA LEU A 67 -1.42 12.32 -7.80
C LEU A 67 0.07 12.02 -7.98
N VAL A 68 0.68 12.67 -8.97
CA VAL A 68 2.10 12.55 -9.35
C VAL A 68 2.87 13.80 -8.91
N HIS A 69 3.70 13.67 -7.88
CA HIS A 69 4.52 14.76 -7.38
C HIS A 69 5.78 14.22 -6.67
N PRO A 70 6.96 14.87 -6.78
CA PRO A 70 8.21 14.38 -6.18
C PRO A 70 8.18 14.23 -4.66
N ASN A 71 7.32 14.98 -3.97
CA ASN A 71 7.14 14.91 -2.51
C ASN A 71 5.86 14.19 -2.08
N ILE A 72 5.28 13.35 -2.94
CA ILE A 72 4.18 12.45 -2.61
C ILE A 72 4.59 11.03 -2.99
N VAL A 73 4.23 10.04 -2.18
CA VAL A 73 4.45 8.63 -2.52
C VAL A 73 3.65 8.28 -3.77
N SER A 74 4.35 7.90 -4.83
CA SER A 74 3.77 7.54 -6.10
C SER A 74 3.00 6.22 -6.01
N THR A 75 1.79 6.22 -6.56
CA THR A 75 0.99 5.00 -6.75
C THR A 75 1.27 4.49 -8.16
N ILE A 76 1.81 3.28 -8.26
CA ILE A 76 2.20 2.64 -9.52
C ILE A 76 0.99 1.97 -10.17
N ALA A 77 0.24 1.20 -9.39
CA ALA A 77 -0.94 0.47 -9.85
C ALA A 77 -1.93 0.30 -8.71
N SER A 78 -3.21 0.15 -9.04
CA SER A 78 -4.27 -0.13 -8.08
C SER A 78 -5.19 -1.20 -8.64
N ARG A 79 -5.46 -2.23 -7.84
CA ARG A 79 -6.26 -3.39 -8.24
C ARG A 79 -7.31 -3.68 -7.19
N ALA A 80 -8.46 -4.14 -7.63
CA ALA A 80 -9.51 -4.61 -6.74
C ALA A 80 -10.08 -5.92 -7.27
N ALA A 81 -10.50 -6.81 -6.36
CA ALA A 81 -11.23 -8.02 -6.71
C ALA A 81 -12.29 -8.33 -5.66
N HIS A 82 -13.40 -8.92 -6.10
CA HIS A 82 -14.40 -9.48 -5.21
C HIS A 82 -13.88 -10.75 -4.55
N LEU A 83 -14.06 -10.85 -3.24
CA LEU A 83 -13.80 -12.07 -2.49
C LEU A 83 -14.99 -13.01 -2.69
N THR A 84 -14.90 -13.82 -3.74
CA THR A 84 -15.86 -14.88 -4.06
C THR A 84 -15.42 -16.21 -3.44
N HIS A 85 -16.31 -17.21 -3.45
CA HIS A 85 -15.94 -18.57 -3.08
C HIS A 85 -14.81 -19.11 -3.98
N GLU A 86 -14.87 -18.85 -5.29
CA GLU A 86 -13.81 -19.19 -6.24
C GLU A 86 -12.47 -18.53 -5.88
N PHE A 87 -12.49 -17.27 -5.40
CA PHE A 87 -11.28 -16.59 -4.94
C PHE A 87 -10.65 -17.34 -3.76
N PHE A 88 -11.46 -17.79 -2.79
CA PHE A 88 -10.96 -18.51 -1.63
C PHE A 88 -10.45 -19.89 -2.02
N ASP A 89 -11.17 -20.60 -2.90
CA ASP A 89 -10.73 -21.89 -3.42
C ASP A 89 -9.40 -21.77 -4.17
N LEU A 90 -9.20 -20.68 -4.92
CA LEU A 90 -7.92 -20.38 -5.56
C LEU A 90 -6.79 -20.16 -4.53
N LEU A 91 -7.06 -19.46 -3.43
CA LEU A 91 -6.06 -19.24 -2.37
C LEU A 91 -5.74 -20.52 -1.58
N GLU A 92 -6.70 -21.42 -1.44
CA GLU A 92 -6.60 -22.62 -0.59
C GLU A 92 -6.14 -23.87 -1.35
N GLY A 93 -6.06 -23.81 -2.69
CA GLY A 93 -5.61 -24.93 -3.52
C GLY A 93 -6.72 -25.87 -3.99
N GLY A 94 -7.96 -25.39 -4.04
CA GLY A 94 -9.13 -26.13 -4.52
C GLY A 94 -9.77 -26.99 -3.43
N SER A 95 -11.10 -26.97 -3.35
CA SER A 95 -11.81 -27.72 -2.32
C SER A 95 -13.17 -28.19 -2.87
N GLU A 96 -13.20 -29.45 -3.30
CA GLU A 96 -14.35 -30.13 -3.92
C GLU A 96 -15.36 -30.63 -2.87
N GLY A 97 -16.05 -29.72 -2.20
CA GLY A 97 -17.18 -30.06 -1.33
C GLY A 97 -18.51 -29.57 -1.90
N GLU A 98 -19.59 -30.33 -1.72
CA GLU A 98 -20.97 -29.82 -1.86
C GLU A 98 -21.14 -28.63 -0.91
N ARG A 99 -21.41 -27.45 -1.46
CA ARG A 99 -21.42 -26.19 -0.71
C ARG A 99 -22.67 -25.39 -1.01
N ASP A 100 -23.14 -24.70 0.02
CA ASP A 100 -24.19 -23.70 -0.09
C ASP A 100 -23.58 -22.35 -0.47
N PRO A 101 -23.70 -21.89 -1.73
CA PRO A 101 -23.11 -20.64 -2.20
C PRO A 101 -23.81 -19.39 -1.62
N SER A 102 -24.91 -19.56 -0.88
CA SER A 102 -25.64 -18.44 -0.28
C SER A 102 -25.10 -17.99 1.09
N ARG A 103 -24.24 -18.78 1.73
CA ARG A 103 -23.70 -18.46 3.06
C ARG A 103 -22.34 -17.76 2.98
N PRO A 104 -22.15 -16.63 3.68
CA PRO A 104 -20.86 -15.97 3.75
C PRO A 104 -19.82 -16.88 4.43
N ARG A 105 -18.61 -16.87 3.89
CA ARG A 105 -17.47 -17.70 4.33
C ARG A 105 -16.34 -16.80 4.79
N VAL A 106 -15.78 -17.07 5.96
CA VAL A 106 -14.54 -16.44 6.43
C VAL A 106 -13.36 -17.28 5.94
N LEU A 107 -12.28 -16.62 5.50
CA LEU A 107 -11.08 -17.31 5.04
C LEU A 107 -10.46 -18.08 6.21
N GLU A 108 -10.18 -19.37 6.02
CA GLU A 108 -9.63 -20.22 7.06
C GLU A 108 -8.10 -20.21 7.03
N PRO A 109 -7.43 -20.47 8.18
CA PRO A 109 -5.98 -20.62 8.19
C PRO A 109 -5.59 -21.86 7.38
N LEU A 110 -4.56 -21.74 6.53
CA LEU A 110 -4.03 -22.89 5.80
C LEU A 110 -3.49 -23.93 6.78
N PRO A 111 -3.82 -25.22 6.62
CA PRO A 111 -3.26 -26.27 7.45
C PRO A 111 -1.75 -26.30 7.29
N ILE A 112 -1.03 -26.28 8.42
CA ILE A 112 0.44 -26.37 8.44
C ILE A 112 0.81 -27.78 7.97
N GLN A 113 1.10 -27.96 6.68
CA GLN A 113 1.71 -29.19 6.17
C GLN A 113 3.20 -29.19 6.50
N SER A 114 3.52 -29.49 7.76
CA SER A 114 4.87 -29.87 8.16
C SER A 114 5.13 -31.29 7.68
N GLY A 115 5.64 -31.46 6.47
CA GLY A 115 5.99 -32.78 5.93
C GLY A 115 7.08 -33.50 6.73
N ASP A 116 7.89 -32.76 7.49
CA ASP A 116 9.09 -33.30 8.13
C ASP A 116 9.61 -32.46 9.31
N GLY A 117 8.74 -31.86 10.13
CA GLY A 117 9.07 -31.50 11.52
C GLY A 117 10.27 -30.55 11.78
N PHE A 118 10.85 -29.92 10.76
CA PHE A 118 11.87 -28.89 10.87
C PHE A 118 11.51 -27.80 9.87
N GLY A 119 10.64 -26.88 10.30
CA GLY A 119 10.32 -25.69 9.52
C GLY A 119 11.61 -25.01 9.07
N ASP A 120 11.71 -24.72 7.78
CA ASP A 120 12.86 -24.05 7.17
C ASP A 120 13.11 -22.70 7.89
N PRO A 121 14.18 -22.57 8.68
CA PRO A 121 14.46 -21.34 9.43
C PRO A 121 14.98 -20.21 8.53
N GLN A 122 15.20 -20.47 7.23
CA GLN A 122 15.72 -19.47 6.27
C GLN A 122 14.71 -19.04 5.20
N GLY A 123 13.51 -19.63 5.14
CA GLY A 123 12.41 -19.16 4.29
C GLY A 123 12.78 -19.01 2.81
N LEU A 124 13.64 -19.90 2.30
CA LEU A 124 14.20 -19.84 0.93
C LEU A 124 13.46 -20.77 -0.03
N ASN A 125 12.16 -20.96 0.17
CA ASN A 125 11.28 -21.36 -0.93
C ASN A 125 10.91 -20.11 -1.74
N ASP A 126 11.86 -19.65 -2.58
CA ASP A 126 11.67 -18.63 -3.63
C ASP A 126 10.64 -19.04 -4.72
N GLY A 127 9.87 -20.10 -4.48
CA GLY A 127 8.77 -20.60 -5.29
C GLY A 127 7.44 -20.74 -4.54
N LEU A 128 7.28 -20.16 -3.33
CA LEU A 128 5.97 -20.07 -2.68
C LEU A 128 5.01 -19.35 -3.63
N GLU A 129 3.96 -20.06 -4.05
CA GLU A 129 2.83 -19.54 -4.83
C GLU A 129 2.51 -18.10 -4.38
N PRO A 130 2.50 -17.09 -5.28
CA PRO A 130 2.22 -15.69 -4.94
C PRO A 130 0.95 -15.48 -4.10
N LEU A 131 0.05 -16.46 -4.17
CA LEU A 131 -1.21 -16.54 -3.45
C LEU A 131 -1.05 -16.86 -1.95
N LEU A 132 0.03 -17.52 -1.51
CA LEU A 132 0.21 -17.89 -0.11
C LEU A 132 0.38 -16.67 0.81
N VAL A 133 1.24 -15.73 0.41
CA VAL A 133 1.45 -14.49 1.18
C VAL A 133 0.17 -13.65 1.17
N LEU A 134 -0.53 -13.63 0.03
CA LEU A 134 -1.83 -12.96 -0.07
C LEU A 134 -2.87 -13.61 0.86
N HIS A 135 -2.93 -14.94 0.91
CA HIS A 135 -3.79 -15.70 1.83
C HIS A 135 -3.52 -15.30 3.28
N GLN A 136 -2.26 -15.33 3.72
CA GLN A 136 -1.88 -14.97 5.10
C GLN A 136 -2.32 -13.55 5.46
N ILE A 137 -2.14 -12.60 4.54
CA ILE A 137 -2.55 -11.21 4.71
C ILE A 137 -4.07 -11.10 4.81
N LEU A 138 -4.81 -11.74 3.91
CA LEU A 138 -6.27 -11.71 3.87
C LEU A 138 -6.88 -12.38 5.11
N HIS A 139 -6.32 -13.50 5.56
CA HIS A 139 -6.70 -14.17 6.80
C HIS A 139 -6.47 -13.25 8.00
N ALA A 140 -5.30 -12.61 8.08
CA ALA A 140 -4.98 -11.66 9.15
C ALA A 140 -5.84 -10.37 9.14
N LEU A 141 -6.53 -10.10 8.02
CA LEU A 141 -7.50 -9.00 7.89
C LEU A 141 -8.95 -9.44 8.14
N GLY A 142 -9.21 -10.74 8.35
CA GLY A 142 -10.57 -11.27 8.51
C GLY A 142 -11.36 -11.24 7.20
N ALA A 143 -10.73 -11.67 6.11
CA ALA A 143 -11.36 -11.79 4.81
C ALA A 143 -12.62 -12.67 4.85
N GLU A 144 -13.68 -12.18 4.23
CA GLU A 144 -14.98 -12.84 4.18
C GLU A 144 -15.56 -12.68 2.78
N THR A 145 -16.29 -13.68 2.30
CA THR A 145 -16.94 -13.59 1.00
C THR A 145 -17.95 -12.44 0.96
N GLY A 146 -18.11 -11.84 -0.22
CA GLY A 146 -18.93 -10.64 -0.42
C GLY A 146 -18.21 -9.32 -0.15
N LYS A 147 -17.05 -9.33 0.53
CA LYS A 147 -16.14 -8.18 0.60
C LYS A 147 -15.30 -8.06 -0.67
N MET A 148 -14.56 -6.97 -0.79
CA MET A 148 -13.52 -6.76 -1.80
C MET A 148 -12.15 -6.61 -1.16
N VAL A 149 -11.15 -7.15 -1.84
CA VAL A 149 -9.75 -6.84 -1.59
C VAL A 149 -9.33 -5.70 -2.51
N VAL A 150 -8.64 -4.71 -1.96
CA VAL A 150 -7.99 -3.63 -2.70
C VAL A 150 -6.49 -3.70 -2.47
N ILE A 151 -5.72 -3.79 -3.56
CA ILE A 151 -4.27 -3.81 -3.56
C ILE A 151 -3.77 -2.53 -4.22
N VAL A 152 -2.99 -1.75 -3.48
CA VAL A 152 -2.34 -0.54 -3.97
C VAL A 152 -0.84 -0.77 -4.01
N VAL A 153 -0.27 -0.72 -5.21
CA VAL A 153 1.17 -0.85 -5.44
C VAL A 153 1.77 0.55 -5.46
N GLN A 154 2.73 0.80 -4.58
CA GLN A 154 3.37 2.09 -4.39
C GLN A 154 4.87 1.97 -4.53
N GLU A 155 5.53 3.11 -4.82
CA GLU A 155 6.97 3.16 -4.73
C GLU A 155 7.47 2.78 -3.33
N TYR A 156 8.62 2.12 -3.26
CA TYR A 156 9.25 1.76 -2.00
C TYR A 156 10.21 2.87 -1.55
N CYS A 157 9.95 3.45 -0.37
CA CYS A 157 10.84 4.41 0.27
C CYS A 157 11.81 3.69 1.22
N ASP A 158 13.09 3.68 0.89
CA ASP A 158 14.11 2.83 1.52
C ASP A 158 14.75 3.41 2.80
N SER A 159 14.51 4.68 3.12
CA SER A 159 15.13 5.39 4.26
C SER A 159 14.23 5.49 5.49
N GLY A 160 13.10 4.75 5.51
CA GLY A 160 12.18 4.70 6.64
C GLY A 160 11.30 5.95 6.76
N THR A 161 10.84 6.25 7.98
CA THR A 161 9.91 7.36 8.25
C THR A 161 10.62 8.58 8.84
N LEU A 162 10.02 9.76 8.69
CA LEU A 162 10.50 10.99 9.32
C LEU A 162 10.50 10.87 10.85
N ASP A 163 9.50 10.20 11.41
CA ASP A 163 9.43 9.86 12.84
C ASP A 163 10.70 9.14 13.35
N HIS A 164 11.18 8.16 12.59
CA HIS A 164 12.45 7.48 12.90
C HIS A 164 13.66 8.39 12.77
N ALA A 165 13.69 9.26 11.75
CA ALA A 165 14.78 10.23 11.56
C ALA A 165 14.84 11.28 12.69
N ILE A 166 13.68 11.72 13.19
CA ILE A 166 13.58 12.62 14.34
C ILE A 166 14.13 11.94 15.59
N ARG A 167 13.72 10.70 15.88
CA ARG A 167 14.26 9.92 17.01
C ARG A 167 15.76 9.69 16.91
N LYS A 168 16.27 9.48 15.70
CA LYS A 168 17.71 9.39 15.40
C LYS A 168 18.44 10.73 15.46
N LYS A 169 17.75 11.83 15.79
CA LYS A 169 18.32 13.17 15.94
C LYS A 169 19.05 13.65 14.69
N VAL A 170 18.58 13.26 13.51
CA VAL A 170 19.20 13.61 12.21
C VAL A 170 19.17 15.13 11.94
N PHE A 171 18.29 15.86 12.64
CA PHE A 171 18.19 17.32 12.58
C PHE A 171 18.93 18.04 13.72
N GLU A 172 19.60 17.32 14.61
CA GLU A 172 20.43 17.94 15.65
C GLU A 172 21.82 18.30 15.11
N PRO A 173 22.43 19.40 15.58
CA PRO A 173 23.80 19.74 15.21
C PRO A 173 24.78 18.67 15.69
N THR A 174 25.76 18.33 14.85
CA THR A 174 26.86 17.41 15.19
C THR A 174 28.21 18.09 14.97
N ALA A 175 29.30 17.44 15.37
CA ALA A 175 30.66 17.93 15.11
C ALA A 175 30.94 18.15 13.60
N MET A 176 30.31 17.36 12.72
CA MET A 176 30.42 17.50 11.28
C MET A 176 29.38 18.44 10.67
N TRP A 177 28.31 18.78 11.41
CA TRP A 177 27.16 19.49 10.89
C TRP A 177 26.66 20.56 11.89
N GLY A 178 27.13 21.80 11.71
CA GLY A 178 26.79 22.90 12.62
C GLY A 178 25.31 23.32 12.59
N LEU A 179 24.91 24.12 13.59
CA LEU A 179 23.52 24.55 13.82
C LEU A 179 22.83 25.17 12.59
N ARG A 180 23.55 26.01 11.84
CA ARG A 180 23.00 26.65 10.63
C ARG A 180 22.59 25.61 9.59
N LEU A 181 23.43 24.60 9.40
CA LEU A 181 23.18 23.57 8.42
C LEU A 181 22.05 22.64 8.90
N ALA A 182 21.98 22.33 10.20
CA ALA A 182 20.90 21.54 10.81
C ALA A 182 19.53 22.23 10.68
N ARG A 183 19.47 23.56 10.87
CA ARG A 183 18.25 24.33 10.59
C ARG A 183 17.87 24.31 9.12
N ARG A 184 18.85 24.38 8.21
CA ARG A 184 18.61 24.32 6.77
C ARG A 184 18.05 22.96 6.34
N THR A 185 18.51 21.85 6.93
CA THR A 185 17.96 20.52 6.63
C THR A 185 16.52 20.41 7.11
N LEU A 186 16.21 20.89 8.30
CA LEU A 186 14.86 20.92 8.84
C LEU A 186 13.91 21.73 7.93
N LEU A 187 14.30 22.94 7.56
CA LEU A 187 13.50 23.79 6.67
C LEU A 187 13.33 23.18 5.28
N ARG A 188 14.35 22.51 4.75
CA ARG A 188 14.25 21.81 3.46
C ARG A 188 13.25 20.65 3.54
N THR A 189 13.30 19.84 4.60
CA THR A 189 12.32 18.76 4.85
C THR A 189 10.91 19.31 4.98
N ALA A 190 10.73 20.39 5.76
CA ALA A 190 9.43 21.04 5.91
C ALA A 190 8.90 21.58 4.56
N GLY A 191 9.77 22.17 3.74
CA GLY A 191 9.42 22.63 2.40
C GLY A 191 9.01 21.52 1.44
N GLU A 192 9.65 20.35 1.52
CA GLU A 192 9.25 19.14 0.76
C GLU A 192 7.84 18.68 1.15
N ILE A 193 7.57 18.58 2.45
CA ILE A 193 6.25 18.21 2.97
C ILE A 193 5.20 19.23 2.51
N ALA A 194 5.48 20.52 2.66
CA ALA A 194 4.57 21.60 2.26
C ALA A 194 4.24 21.56 0.76
N ARG A 195 5.21 21.27 -0.11
CA ARG A 195 4.97 21.10 -1.55
C ARG A 195 4.08 19.89 -1.85
N GLY A 196 4.32 18.77 -1.17
CA GLY A 196 3.47 17.59 -1.29
C GLY A 196 2.02 17.88 -0.88
N LEU A 197 1.83 18.58 0.23
CA LEU A 197 0.49 18.98 0.71
C LEU A 197 -0.19 19.99 -0.22
N LEU A 198 0.55 20.97 -0.74
CA LEU A 198 0.03 21.92 -1.72
C LEU A 198 -0.52 21.19 -2.94
N HIS A 199 0.23 20.25 -3.49
CA HIS A 199 -0.23 19.45 -4.63
C HIS A 199 -1.48 18.62 -4.30
N LEU A 200 -1.58 18.05 -3.10
CA LEU A 200 -2.82 17.38 -2.67
C LEU A 200 -4.00 18.37 -2.63
N HIS A 201 -3.79 19.55 -2.05
CA HIS A 201 -4.82 20.58 -1.94
C HIS A 201 -5.27 21.11 -3.31
N ASP A 202 -4.35 21.28 -4.26
CA ASP A 202 -4.65 21.68 -5.64
C ASP A 202 -5.52 20.62 -6.35
N ALA A 203 -5.36 19.35 -6.00
CA ALA A 203 -6.21 18.24 -6.45
C ALA A 203 -7.53 18.10 -5.65
N GLY A 204 -7.82 19.03 -4.73
CA GLY A 204 -9.01 19.01 -3.89
C GLY A 204 -9.00 17.93 -2.80
N VAL A 205 -7.81 17.41 -2.46
CA VAL A 205 -7.59 16.31 -1.52
C VAL A 205 -6.99 16.83 -0.22
N ILE A 206 -7.63 16.56 0.91
CA ILE A 206 -7.08 16.81 2.24
C ILE A 206 -6.48 15.51 2.77
N HIS A 207 -5.24 15.58 3.29
CA HIS A 207 -4.56 14.43 3.88
C HIS A 207 -5.29 13.90 5.15
N GLY A 208 -5.68 14.77 6.08
CA GLY A 208 -6.49 14.38 7.24
C GLY A 208 -5.76 13.65 8.39
N ASP A 209 -4.63 12.98 8.15
CA ASP A 209 -3.80 12.33 9.20
C ASP A 209 -2.30 12.68 9.08
N LEU A 210 -1.96 13.97 9.02
CA LEU A 210 -0.56 14.36 8.85
C LEU A 210 0.23 14.19 10.15
N LYS A 211 1.17 13.24 10.16
CA LYS A 211 2.09 12.99 11.28
C LYS A 211 3.46 12.50 10.79
N PRO A 212 4.53 12.60 11.59
CA PRO A 212 5.87 12.17 11.16
C PRO A 212 5.97 10.71 10.71
N ALA A 213 5.10 9.82 11.23
CA ALA A 213 5.03 8.42 10.81
C ALA A 213 4.49 8.24 9.38
N ASN A 214 3.71 9.21 8.88
CA ASN A 214 3.13 9.21 7.54
C ASN A 214 3.99 9.99 6.51
N ILE A 215 5.18 10.45 6.92
CA ILE A 215 6.17 11.02 6.00
C ILE A 215 7.25 9.97 5.78
N LEU A 216 7.35 9.45 4.56
CA LEU A 216 8.38 8.49 4.17
C LEU A 216 9.60 9.22 3.63
N LEU A 217 10.76 8.62 3.83
CA LEU A 217 12.04 9.12 3.35
C LEU A 217 12.59 8.16 2.30
N ASN A 218 13.07 8.73 1.20
CA ASN A 218 13.76 7.97 0.16
C ASN A 218 15.21 8.43 0.05
N SER A 219 16.13 7.50 -0.15
CA SER A 219 17.56 7.78 -0.31
C SER A 219 17.77 8.77 -1.45
N SER A 220 18.65 9.75 -1.22
CA SER A 220 19.05 10.72 -2.23
C SER A 220 20.53 11.01 -2.12
N LYS A 221 21.27 10.77 -3.21
CA LYS A 221 22.71 11.09 -3.31
C LYS A 221 22.96 12.56 -3.61
N GLU A 222 21.95 13.24 -4.16
CA GLU A 222 22.01 14.67 -4.52
C GLU A 222 21.75 15.56 -3.30
N ASP A 223 21.02 15.04 -2.31
CA ASP A 223 20.80 15.75 -1.07
C ASP A 223 21.89 15.44 -0.04
N ARG A 224 22.49 16.49 0.51
CA ARG A 224 23.50 16.37 1.57
C ARG A 224 22.94 15.72 2.84
N ARG A 225 21.62 15.71 3.04
CA ARG A 225 20.91 14.95 4.09
C ARG A 225 20.96 13.43 3.87
N GLY A 226 21.21 12.99 2.65
CA GLY A 226 21.12 11.59 2.24
C GLY A 226 19.70 11.14 1.88
N PHE A 227 18.69 12.01 1.95
CA PHE A 227 17.30 11.65 1.69
C PHE A 227 16.44 12.81 1.17
N SER A 228 15.29 12.46 0.59
CA SER A 228 14.16 13.35 0.28
C SER A 228 12.88 12.90 1.00
N ALA A 229 12.06 13.84 1.47
CA ALA A 229 10.79 13.52 2.11
C ALA A 229 9.63 13.40 1.12
N LYS A 230 8.76 12.41 1.36
CA LYS A 230 7.54 12.12 0.60
C LYS A 230 6.36 11.92 1.54
N VAL A 231 5.26 12.61 1.26
CA VAL A 231 4.01 12.44 1.99
C VAL A 231 3.36 11.13 1.56
N SER A 232 3.15 10.21 2.50
CA SER A 232 2.37 9.00 2.27
C SER A 232 0.91 9.34 2.06
N LYS A 233 0.19 8.60 1.21
CA LYS A 233 -1.25 8.83 1.01
C LYS A 233 -2.04 8.10 2.11
N PRO A 234 -2.96 8.79 2.81
CA PRO A 234 -3.81 8.15 3.81
C PRO A 234 -4.92 7.34 3.12
N SER A 235 -5.40 6.29 3.80
CA SER A 235 -6.52 5.46 3.31
C SER A 235 -7.86 6.23 3.25
N PHE A 236 -7.93 7.40 3.89
CA PHE A 236 -9.09 8.29 3.91
C PHE A 236 -8.72 9.60 3.23
N LEU A 237 -8.75 9.61 1.90
CA LEU A 237 -8.70 10.87 1.17
C LEU A 237 -10.05 11.56 1.37
N LEU A 238 -10.04 12.70 2.06
CA LEU A 238 -11.22 13.57 2.16
C LEU A 238 -11.18 14.58 1.02
N CYS A 239 -12.22 14.61 0.19
CA CYS A 239 -12.41 15.70 -0.75
C CYS A 239 -12.92 16.94 0.00
N CYS A 240 -12.37 18.11 -0.29
CA CYS A 240 -12.93 19.39 0.15
C CYS A 240 -14.39 19.49 -0.34
N PRO A 241 -15.38 19.82 0.52
CA PRO A 241 -16.79 19.93 0.11
C PRO A 241 -17.11 21.08 -0.89
N GLY A 242 -16.12 21.73 -1.51
CA GLY A 242 -16.29 22.96 -2.28
C GLY A 242 -15.85 22.94 -3.75
N SER A 243 -15.30 21.84 -4.27
CA SER A 243 -14.82 21.74 -5.66
C SER A 243 -15.60 20.70 -6.45
N GLY A 244 -16.12 21.10 -7.61
CA GLY A 244 -17.09 20.40 -8.45
C GLY A 244 -16.86 18.89 -8.60
N GLY A 245 -17.96 18.13 -8.53
CA GLY A 245 -17.96 16.68 -8.38
C GLY A 245 -17.16 15.91 -9.42
N LEU A 246 -16.37 14.95 -8.94
CA LEU A 246 -15.85 13.85 -9.75
C LEU A 246 -17.04 13.09 -10.37
N ARG A 247 -17.22 13.21 -11.69
CA ARG A 247 -18.07 12.29 -12.46
C ARG A 247 -17.32 10.98 -12.63
N VAL A 248 -17.72 9.96 -11.86
CA VAL A 248 -17.33 8.57 -12.13
C VAL A 248 -18.07 8.16 -13.40
N VAL A 249 -17.35 8.07 -14.51
CA VAL A 249 -17.91 7.50 -15.75
C VAL A 249 -17.79 5.99 -15.62
N SER A 250 -18.88 5.32 -15.23
CA SER A 250 -18.98 3.88 -15.43
C SER A 250 -19.10 3.64 -16.95
N ARG A 251 -18.10 2.97 -17.53
CA ARG A 251 -18.29 2.31 -18.82
C ARG A 251 -18.55 0.84 -18.52
N ALA A 252 -19.82 0.48 -18.53
CA ALA A 252 -20.23 -0.89 -18.82
C ALA A 252 -19.95 -1.13 -20.31
N ALA A 253 -19.17 -2.16 -20.61
CA ALA A 253 -19.19 -2.84 -21.90
C ALA A 253 -19.44 -4.31 -21.62
#